data_AF-A0A7V0JHI0-F1
#
_entry.id   AF-A0A7V0JHI0-F1
#
_cell.length_a   1.000
_cell.length_b   1.000
_cell.length_c   1.000
_cell.angle_alpha   90.00
_cell.angle_beta   90.00
_cell.angle_gamma   90.00
#
_symmetry.space_group_name_H-M   'P 1'
#
loop_
_entity.id
_entity.type
_entity.pdbx_description
1 polymer ?
#
loop_
_entity_poly.entity_id
_entity_poly.type
_entity_poly.pdbx_seq_one_letter_code
_entity_poly.pdbx_strand_id
1 'polypeptide(L)'
;MKKVIFIGGTSFSGSTFLDMILANDPRGFSCGEVRALFHPWRPHHFNPECGCGDENCEVWRQVLQNGEKNLYETIFSLFDVDFILDSSKDLFWIKKQMRYLGKQNVEVKNVLIWKTPLELAYSFKKRGRLKEWKKSWINYHRAYLTLIGPHLAVKYSDLTKDEKALIKICEYLEIPYFAEKIHYWEKTHHTLFGNTSAK
;
A
#
# COMPACT_ATOMS: atom_id res chain seq x y z
N MET A 1 -0.93 -7.69 -19.07
CA MET A 1 -2.10 -7.89 -18.18
C MET A 1 -1.96 -6.88 -17.04
N LYS A 2 -3.02 -6.14 -16.71
CA LYS A 2 -2.97 -5.14 -15.61
C LYS A 2 -2.97 -5.85 -14.25
N LYS A 3 -2.34 -5.25 -13.25
CA LYS A 3 -2.10 -5.88 -11.94
C LYS A 3 -2.44 -4.95 -10.77
N VAL A 4 -3.07 -5.48 -9.73
CA VAL A 4 -3.26 -4.78 -8.45
C VAL A 4 -2.56 -5.55 -7.35
N ILE A 5 -1.75 -4.85 -6.57
CA ILE A 5 -0.89 -5.41 -5.54
C ILE A 5 -1.31 -4.82 -4.21
N PHE A 6 -1.83 -5.66 -3.32
CA PHE A 6 -2.18 -5.24 -1.96
C PHE A 6 -0.98 -5.39 -1.02
N ILE A 7 -0.65 -4.32 -0.30
CA ILE A 7 0.40 -4.31 0.71
C ILE A 7 -0.25 -4.21 2.09
N GLY A 8 -0.42 -5.36 2.73
CA GLY A 8 -0.87 -5.44 4.12
C GLY A 8 0.28 -5.31 5.11
N GLY A 9 -0.02 -4.80 6.29
CA GLY A 9 0.87 -4.75 7.44
C GLY A 9 0.22 -4.04 8.61
N THR A 10 0.71 -4.30 9.83
CA THR A 10 0.28 -3.49 10.98
C THR A 10 0.69 -2.03 10.83
N SER A 11 0.03 -1.14 11.58
CA SER A 11 0.52 0.23 11.76
C SER A 11 2.00 0.22 12.14
N PHE A 12 2.79 1.08 11.48
CA PHE A 12 4.23 1.23 11.71
C PHE A 12 5.12 0.05 11.24
N SER A 13 4.62 -0.82 10.36
CA SER A 13 5.43 -1.86 9.70
C SER A 13 6.11 -1.42 8.40
N GLY A 14 5.87 -0.20 7.91
CA GLY A 14 6.51 0.33 6.70
C GLY A 14 5.75 0.06 5.40
N SER A 15 4.44 -0.17 5.45
CA SER A 15 3.62 -0.40 4.24
C SER A 15 3.70 0.75 3.24
N THR A 16 3.62 2.00 3.70
CA THR A 16 3.75 3.19 2.84
C THR A 16 5.12 3.28 2.16
N PHE A 17 6.18 2.90 2.87
CA PHE A 17 7.54 2.90 2.32
C PHE A 17 7.68 1.86 1.21
N LEU A 18 7.20 0.63 1.44
CA LEU A 18 7.23 -0.42 0.42
C LEU A 18 6.34 -0.08 -0.79
N ASP A 19 5.16 0.51 -0.55
CA ASP A 19 4.25 0.99 -1.58
C ASP A 19 4.95 1.97 -2.54
N MET A 20 5.56 3.03 -2.00
CA MET A 20 6.25 4.04 -2.80
C MET A 20 7.49 3.50 -3.52
N ILE A 21 8.28 2.63 -2.87
CA ILE A 21 9.41 1.95 -3.54
C ILE A 21 8.91 1.13 -4.73
N LEU A 22 7.92 0.25 -4.51
CA LEU A 22 7.43 -0.60 -5.60
C LEU A 22 6.75 0.22 -6.69
N ALA A 23 6.07 1.32 -6.35
CA ALA A 23 5.47 2.25 -7.29
C ALA A 23 6.49 3.17 -7.98
N ASN A 24 7.74 3.24 -7.53
CA ASN A 24 8.81 3.94 -8.24
C ASN A 24 9.18 3.13 -9.50
N ASP A 25 8.34 3.25 -10.52
CA ASP A 25 8.44 2.73 -11.89
C ASP A 25 7.46 3.57 -12.72
N PRO A 26 7.78 4.01 -13.93
CA PRO A 26 6.84 4.74 -14.79
C PRO A 26 5.50 4.01 -15.00
N ARG A 27 5.50 2.67 -14.95
CA ARG A 27 4.31 1.81 -15.10
C ARG A 27 3.67 1.44 -13.76
N GLY A 28 4.14 1.98 -12.65
CA GLY A 28 3.62 1.73 -11.30
C GLY A 28 2.84 2.93 -10.77
N PHE A 29 1.75 2.67 -10.04
CA PHE A 29 0.96 3.71 -9.37
C PHE A 29 0.75 3.39 -7.89
N SER A 30 1.08 4.33 -7.00
CA SER A 30 0.85 4.18 -5.56
C SER A 30 -0.47 4.81 -5.15
N CYS A 31 -1.38 4.02 -4.60
CA CYS A 31 -2.63 4.52 -4.03
C CYS A 31 -2.48 5.00 -2.58
N GLY A 32 -1.53 4.45 -1.81
CA GLY A 32 -1.48 4.68 -0.37
C GLY A 32 -2.65 4.02 0.37
N GLU A 33 -3.13 4.64 1.45
CA GLU A 33 -4.26 4.12 2.25
C GLU A 33 -5.63 4.50 1.63
N VAL A 34 -5.81 4.26 0.33
CA VAL A 34 -6.96 4.73 -0.47
C VAL A 34 -8.34 4.34 0.05
N ARG A 35 -8.44 3.29 0.87
CA ARG A 35 -9.67 3.00 1.65
C ARG A 35 -10.22 4.24 2.36
N ALA A 36 -9.35 5.07 2.93
CA ALA A 36 -9.74 6.27 3.65
C ALA A 36 -10.49 7.30 2.79
N LEU A 37 -10.33 7.25 1.46
CA LEU A 37 -11.08 8.07 0.51
C LEU A 37 -12.57 7.71 0.53
N PHE A 38 -12.91 6.42 0.58
CA PHE A 38 -14.29 5.92 0.53
C PHE A 38 -14.91 5.71 1.92
N HIS A 39 -14.06 5.46 2.91
CA HIS A 39 -14.48 5.16 4.28
C HIS A 39 -13.69 6.01 5.26
N PRO A 40 -13.86 7.35 5.30
CA PRO A 40 -13.10 8.24 6.17
C PRO A 40 -13.39 7.97 7.65
N TRP A 41 -12.36 8.03 8.50
CA TRP A 41 -12.47 7.79 9.95
C TRP A 41 -11.57 8.69 10.80
N ARG A 42 -10.82 9.58 10.16
CA ARG A 42 -9.96 10.57 10.81
C ARG A 42 -10.22 11.94 10.19
N PRO A 43 -9.98 13.04 10.91
CA PRO A 43 -10.24 14.39 10.41
C PRO A 43 -9.64 14.66 9.02
N HIS A 44 -8.37 14.29 8.80
CA HIS A 44 -7.69 14.49 7.51
C HIS A 44 -8.18 13.58 6.38
N HIS A 45 -9.03 12.59 6.64
CA HIS A 45 -9.64 11.78 5.57
C HIS A 45 -10.81 12.49 4.90
N PHE A 46 -11.41 13.48 5.56
CA PHE A 46 -12.53 14.25 5.01
C PHE A 46 -12.07 15.33 4.03
N ASN A 47 -10.79 15.68 4.04
CA ASN A 47 -10.18 16.59 3.07
C ASN A 47 -8.89 15.95 2.51
N PRO A 48 -9.03 14.96 1.60
CA PRO A 48 -7.88 14.23 1.08
C PRO A 48 -7.00 15.13 0.21
N GLU A 49 -5.72 15.21 0.56
CA GLU A 49 -4.70 15.89 -0.25
C GLU A 49 -3.94 14.87 -1.10
N CYS A 50 -3.82 15.15 -2.40
CA CYS A 50 -3.02 14.31 -3.30
C CYS A 50 -1.53 14.37 -2.92
N GLY A 51 -0.83 13.23 -3.05
CA GLY A 51 0.61 13.17 -2.81
C GLY A 51 1.47 13.95 -3.82
N CYS A 52 0.91 14.39 -4.96
CA CYS A 52 1.69 14.95 -6.05
C CYS A 52 2.07 16.42 -5.86
N GLY A 53 1.60 17.06 -4.78
CA GLY A 53 1.89 18.46 -4.46
C GLY A 53 1.05 19.50 -5.20
N ASP A 54 0.16 19.09 -6.11
CA ASP A 54 -0.77 19.98 -6.79
C ASP A 54 -2.13 20.03 -6.06
N GLU A 55 -2.49 21.20 -5.55
CA GLU A 55 -3.76 21.46 -4.85
C GLU A 55 -4.99 21.28 -5.75
N ASN A 56 -4.83 21.43 -7.07
CA ASN A 56 -5.91 21.28 -8.04
C ASN A 56 -5.99 19.87 -8.64
N CYS A 57 -5.16 18.94 -8.17
CA CYS A 57 -5.11 17.57 -8.69
C CYS A 57 -6.49 16.88 -8.59
N GLU A 58 -7.04 16.49 -9.73
CA GLU A 58 -8.39 15.94 -9.81
C GLU A 58 -8.46 14.42 -9.71
N VAL A 59 -7.31 13.74 -9.70
CA VAL A 59 -7.21 12.27 -9.75
C VAL A 59 -8.13 11.61 -8.72
N TRP A 60 -8.03 12.02 -7.46
CA TRP A 60 -8.80 11.43 -6.38
C TRP A 60 -10.27 11.86 -6.37
N ARG A 61 -10.57 13.04 -6.93
CA ARG A 61 -11.93 13.50 -7.14
C ARG A 61 -12.64 12.62 -8.16
N GLN A 62 -11.99 12.35 -9.30
CA GLN A 62 -12.52 11.49 -10.36
C GLN A 62 -12.67 10.03 -9.89
N VAL A 63 -11.68 9.51 -9.18
CA VAL A 63 -11.74 8.18 -8.55
C VAL A 63 -12.92 8.07 -7.57
N LEU A 64 -13.13 9.08 -6.72
CA LEU A 64 -14.24 9.10 -5.78
C LEU A 64 -15.60 9.15 -6.51
N GLN A 65 -15.71 9.98 -7.56
CA GLN A 65 -16.92 10.12 -8.39
C GLN A 65 -17.30 8.82 -9.12
N ASN A 66 -16.31 8.11 -9.68
CA ASN A 66 -16.53 6.84 -10.37
C ASN A 66 -16.83 5.67 -9.42
N GLY A 67 -16.58 5.87 -8.12
CA GLY A 67 -17.00 4.98 -7.06
C GLY A 67 -16.03 3.83 -6.76
N GLU A 68 -16.16 3.28 -5.56
CA GLU A 68 -15.25 2.30 -4.96
C GLU A 68 -15.04 1.04 -5.81
N LYS A 69 -16.08 0.58 -6.50
CA LYS A 69 -16.05 -0.61 -7.35
C LYS A 69 -15.16 -0.43 -8.58
N ASN A 70 -15.05 0.80 -9.08
CA ASN A 70 -14.31 1.16 -10.29
C ASN A 70 -12.98 1.85 -9.95
N LEU A 71 -12.53 1.79 -8.69
CA LEU A 71 -11.33 2.45 -8.20
C LEU A 71 -10.11 2.19 -9.10
N TYR A 72 -9.73 0.93 -9.28
CA TYR A 72 -8.51 0.57 -10.02
C TYR A 72 -8.70 0.75 -11.54
N GLU A 73 -9.89 0.47 -12.06
CA GLU A 73 -10.22 0.71 -13.47
C GLU A 73 -10.09 2.19 -13.82
N THR A 74 -10.60 3.08 -12.95
CA THR A 74 -10.45 4.52 -13.11
C THR A 74 -8.97 4.90 -13.14
N ILE A 75 -8.15 4.40 -12.21
CA ILE A 75 -6.72 4.70 -12.21
C ILE A 75 -6.03 4.18 -13.48
N PHE A 76 -6.32 2.97 -13.93
CA PHE A 76 -5.78 2.44 -15.20
C PHE A 76 -6.22 3.22 -16.43
N SER A 77 -7.39 3.89 -16.39
CA SER A 77 -7.85 4.76 -17.48
C SER A 77 -7.20 6.14 -17.47
N LEU A 78 -6.84 6.65 -16.28
CA LEU A 78 -6.22 7.97 -16.11
C LEU A 78 -4.72 7.95 -16.34
N PHE A 79 -4.08 6.80 -16.13
CA PHE A 79 -2.64 6.64 -16.20
C PHE A 79 -2.27 5.42 -17.05
N ASP A 80 -1.27 5.57 -17.92
CA ASP A 80 -0.69 4.44 -18.66
C ASP A 80 0.26 3.64 -17.76
N VAL A 81 -0.32 2.90 -16.79
CA VAL A 81 0.39 2.11 -15.78
C VAL A 81 -0.01 0.66 -15.84
N ASP A 82 0.93 -0.26 -15.65
CA ASP A 82 0.69 -1.70 -15.69
C ASP A 82 0.29 -2.28 -14.34
N PHE A 83 0.68 -1.62 -13.25
CA PHE A 83 0.37 -2.09 -11.92
C PHE A 83 0.06 -0.97 -10.92
N ILE A 84 -0.85 -1.27 -10.01
CA ILE A 84 -1.28 -0.38 -8.93
C ILE A 84 -0.97 -1.02 -7.58
N LEU A 85 -0.46 -0.24 -6.64
CA LEU A 85 -0.18 -0.61 -5.26
C LEU A 85 -1.25 -0.02 -4.34
N ASP A 86 -1.87 -0.83 -3.49
CA ASP A 86 -2.83 -0.39 -2.47
C ASP A 86 -2.32 -0.85 -1.08
N SER A 87 -1.87 0.10 -0.26
CA SER A 87 -1.30 -0.19 1.05
C SER A 87 -2.33 -0.05 2.18
N SER A 88 -3.28 -0.98 2.22
CA SER A 88 -4.35 -0.99 3.23
C SER A 88 -4.04 -1.81 4.48
N LYS A 89 -4.44 -1.28 5.62
CA LYS A 89 -4.40 -1.97 6.94
C LYS A 89 -5.75 -2.59 7.31
N ASP A 90 -6.73 -2.52 6.42
CA ASP A 90 -8.04 -3.12 6.61
C ASP A 90 -8.18 -4.35 5.72
N LEU A 91 -8.30 -5.51 6.36
CA LEU A 91 -8.37 -6.79 5.65
C LEU A 91 -9.71 -6.99 4.93
N PHE A 92 -10.78 -6.37 5.42
CA PHE A 92 -12.09 -6.42 4.78
C PHE A 92 -12.11 -5.56 3.51
N TRP A 93 -11.40 -4.42 3.52
CA TRP A 93 -11.13 -3.64 2.31
C TRP A 93 -10.42 -4.48 1.26
N ILE A 94 -9.27 -5.07 1.61
CA ILE A 94 -8.50 -5.90 0.68
C ILE A 94 -9.39 -7.01 0.11
N LYS A 95 -10.08 -7.76 0.97
CA LYS A 95 -10.98 -8.85 0.56
C LYS A 95 -12.15 -8.38 -0.32
N LYS A 96 -12.72 -7.21 -0.04
CA LYS A 96 -13.80 -6.62 -0.84
C LYS A 96 -13.29 -6.23 -2.23
N GLN A 97 -12.16 -5.56 -2.30
CA GLN A 97 -11.54 -5.15 -3.56
C GLN A 97 -11.09 -6.35 -4.40
N MET A 98 -10.49 -7.37 -3.80
CA MET A 98 -10.18 -8.64 -4.47
C MET A 98 -11.40 -9.29 -5.14
N ARG A 99 -12.59 -9.19 -4.52
CA ARG A 99 -13.84 -9.73 -5.10
C ARG A 99 -14.34 -8.92 -6.29
N TYR A 100 -14.11 -7.60 -6.30
CA TYR A 100 -14.42 -6.77 -7.46
C TYR A 100 -13.45 -7.04 -8.61
N LEU A 101 -12.15 -7.10 -8.30
CA LEU A 101 -11.09 -7.40 -9.26
C LEU A 101 -11.18 -8.82 -9.83
N GLY A 102 -11.62 -9.81 -9.07
CA GLY A 102 -11.81 -11.18 -9.55
C GLY A 102 -12.89 -11.33 -10.64
N LYS A 103 -13.67 -10.27 -10.90
CA LYS A 103 -14.62 -10.20 -12.03
C LYS A 103 -14.05 -9.43 -13.23
N GLN A 104 -12.84 -8.92 -13.11
CA GLN A 104 -12.13 -8.12 -14.10
C GLN A 104 -10.91 -8.90 -14.58
N ASN A 105 -10.40 -8.57 -15.78
CA ASN A 105 -9.18 -9.17 -16.32
C ASN A 105 -7.92 -8.54 -15.67
N VAL A 106 -7.87 -8.55 -14.34
CA VAL A 106 -6.82 -7.92 -13.52
C VAL A 106 -6.21 -8.97 -12.61
N GLU A 107 -4.89 -9.10 -12.68
CA GLU A 107 -4.15 -9.98 -11.78
C GLU A 107 -4.04 -9.36 -10.39
N VAL A 108 -4.19 -10.19 -9.35
CA VAL A 108 -4.09 -9.75 -7.96
C VAL A 108 -2.94 -10.44 -7.24
N LYS A 109 -2.05 -9.66 -6.63
CA LYS A 109 -0.96 -10.14 -5.77
C LYS A 109 -1.08 -9.54 -4.37
N ASN A 110 -0.59 -10.25 -3.36
CA ASN A 110 -0.62 -9.79 -1.97
C ASN A 110 0.78 -9.84 -1.37
N VAL A 111 1.14 -8.80 -0.61
CA VAL A 111 2.37 -8.72 0.17
C VAL A 111 2.01 -8.39 1.61
N LEU A 112 2.57 -9.15 2.55
CA LEU A 112 2.49 -8.88 3.98
C LEU A 112 3.84 -8.33 4.46
N ILE A 113 3.92 -7.03 4.71
CA ILE A 113 5.08 -6.44 5.38
C ILE A 113 4.94 -6.51 6.90
N TRP A 114 5.97 -7.04 7.57
CA TRP A 114 5.93 -7.28 9.01
C TRP A 114 7.22 -6.85 9.73
N LYS A 115 7.07 -6.65 11.04
CA LYS A 115 8.16 -6.42 12.00
C LYS A 115 8.10 -7.49 13.08
N THR A 116 9.24 -7.82 13.67
CA THR A 116 9.26 -8.63 14.89
C THR A 116 8.46 -7.93 16.00
N PRO A 117 7.93 -8.68 16.98
CA PRO A 117 7.24 -8.11 18.13
C PRO A 117 8.02 -6.96 18.81
N LEU A 118 9.34 -7.11 18.97
CA LEU A 118 10.19 -6.08 19.60
C LEU A 118 10.34 -4.82 18.74
N GLU A 119 10.59 -4.98 17.43
CA GLU A 119 10.68 -3.85 16.49
C GLU A 119 9.37 -3.06 16.42
N LEU A 120 8.24 -3.77 16.43
CA LEU A 120 6.93 -3.14 16.44
C LEU A 120 6.65 -2.45 17.79
N ALA A 121 6.91 -3.11 18.91
CA ALA A 121 6.74 -2.54 20.24
C ALA A 121 7.51 -1.22 20.40
N TYR A 122 8.75 -1.18 19.92
CA TYR A 122 9.57 0.02 19.89
C TYR A 122 8.95 1.13 19.00
N SER A 123 8.42 0.77 17.84
CA SER A 123 7.74 1.70 16.93
C SER A 123 6.48 2.33 17.56
N PHE A 124 5.72 1.55 18.34
CA PHE A 124 4.56 2.03 19.12
C PHE A 124 5.01 2.88 20.32
N LYS A 125 6.09 2.50 21.02
CA LYS A 125 6.66 3.27 22.14
C LYS A 125 7.01 4.70 21.73
N LYS A 126 7.67 4.88 20.58
CA LYS A 126 8.01 6.20 20.02
C LYS A 126 6.81 7.13 19.79
N ARG A 127 5.60 6.58 19.75
CA ARG A 127 4.35 7.29 19.47
C ARG A 127 3.42 7.33 20.68
N GLY A 128 3.90 6.98 21.87
CA GLY A 128 3.10 6.96 23.10
C GLY A 128 2.09 5.82 23.19
N ARG A 129 2.18 4.80 22.32
CA ARG A 129 1.17 3.73 22.16
C ARG A 129 1.63 2.35 22.59
N LEU A 130 2.61 2.27 23.50
CA LEU A 130 3.24 0.99 23.91
C LEU A 130 2.21 -0.05 24.41
N LYS A 131 1.06 0.35 24.97
CA LYS A 131 0.05 -0.61 25.45
C LYS A 131 -0.68 -1.35 24.31
N GLU A 132 -0.62 -0.85 23.08
CA GLU A 132 -1.43 -1.34 21.96
C GLU A 132 -0.72 -2.33 21.04
N TRP A 133 0.62 -2.39 21.05
CA TRP A 133 1.38 -3.13 20.03
C TRP A 133 1.05 -4.62 20.01
N LYS A 134 0.88 -5.25 21.18
CA LYS A 134 0.69 -6.71 21.29
C LYS A 134 -0.62 -7.14 20.63
N LYS A 135 -1.71 -6.45 21.00
CA LYS A 135 -3.04 -6.67 20.41
C LYS A 135 -3.02 -6.36 18.91
N SER A 136 -2.39 -5.25 18.51
CA SER A 136 -2.27 -4.89 17.09
C SER A 136 -1.51 -5.94 16.28
N TRP A 137 -0.39 -6.46 16.80
CA TRP A 137 0.43 -7.46 16.12
C TRP A 137 -0.32 -8.78 15.99
N ILE A 138 -0.77 -9.36 17.11
CA ILE A 138 -1.37 -10.70 17.13
C ILE A 138 -2.65 -10.71 16.30
N ASN A 139 -3.55 -9.75 16.51
CA ASN A 139 -4.85 -9.76 15.85
C ASN A 139 -4.72 -9.55 14.35
N TYR A 140 -3.87 -8.61 13.91
CA TYR A 140 -3.69 -8.34 12.49
C TYR A 140 -3.08 -9.52 11.76
N HIS A 141 -1.96 -10.08 12.26
CA HIS A 141 -1.29 -11.17 11.56
C HIS A 141 -2.15 -12.45 11.56
N ARG A 142 -2.81 -12.78 12.68
CA ARG A 142 -3.76 -13.91 12.70
C ARG A 142 -4.88 -13.74 11.67
N ALA A 143 -5.50 -12.55 11.65
CA ALA A 143 -6.58 -12.28 10.71
C ALA A 143 -6.08 -12.25 9.26
N TYR A 144 -4.91 -11.68 8.98
CA TYR A 144 -4.31 -11.63 7.65
C TYR A 144 -4.07 -13.05 7.11
N LEU A 145 -3.39 -13.89 7.90
CA LEU A 145 -3.08 -15.29 7.53
C LEU A 145 -4.34 -16.16 7.34
N THR A 146 -5.48 -15.73 7.90
CA THR A 146 -6.76 -16.43 7.76
C THR A 146 -7.58 -15.91 6.58
N LEU A 147 -7.57 -14.60 6.33
CA LEU A 147 -8.49 -13.93 5.42
C LEU A 147 -7.89 -13.67 4.03
N ILE A 148 -6.58 -13.49 3.95
CA ILE A 148 -5.87 -13.14 2.73
C ILE A 148 -5.14 -14.38 2.22
N GLY A 149 -5.33 -14.68 0.94
CA GLY A 149 -4.81 -15.89 0.28
C GLY A 149 -3.30 -15.87 0.07
N PRO A 150 -2.79 -16.47 -1.03
CA PRO A 150 -1.37 -16.47 -1.34
C PRO A 150 -0.77 -15.07 -1.25
N HIS A 151 0.33 -14.96 -0.51
CA HIS A 151 1.03 -13.72 -0.28
C HIS A 151 2.53 -13.97 -0.09
N LEU A 152 3.33 -12.96 -0.40
CA LEU A 152 4.73 -12.90 0.01
C LEU A 152 4.84 -12.20 1.36
N ALA A 153 5.41 -12.86 2.35
CA ALA A 153 5.71 -12.23 3.64
C ALA A 153 7.11 -11.60 3.61
N VAL A 154 7.21 -10.30 3.90
CA VAL A 154 8.43 -9.51 3.83
C VAL A 154 8.72 -8.88 5.19
N LYS A 155 9.89 -9.17 5.76
CA LYS A 155 10.32 -8.49 6.99
C LYS A 155 10.84 -7.11 6.66
N TYR A 156 10.34 -6.08 7.35
CA TYR A 156 10.74 -4.69 7.15
C TYR A 156 12.25 -4.47 7.25
N SER A 157 12.92 -5.13 8.18
CA SER A 157 14.38 -4.97 8.37
C SER A 157 15.19 -5.40 7.16
N ASP A 158 14.66 -6.32 6.36
CA ASP A 158 15.38 -6.93 5.24
C ASP A 158 15.35 -5.97 4.05
N LEU A 159 14.23 -5.26 3.85
CA LEU A 159 14.11 -4.18 2.86
C LEU A 159 15.15 -3.07 3.05
N THR A 160 15.48 -2.74 4.30
CA THR A 160 16.41 -1.63 4.59
C THR A 160 17.88 -2.02 4.52
N LYS A 161 18.19 -3.32 4.39
CA LYS A 161 19.55 -3.84 4.56
C LYS A 161 20.03 -4.69 3.39
N ASP A 162 19.12 -5.24 2.60
CA ASP A 162 19.43 -6.21 1.58
C ASP A 162 18.67 -5.91 0.29
N GLU A 163 19.40 -5.47 -0.73
CA GLU A 163 18.90 -5.27 -2.09
C GLU A 163 18.22 -6.54 -2.65
N LYS A 164 18.72 -7.72 -2.25
CA LYS A 164 18.16 -9.01 -2.67
C LYS A 164 16.73 -9.19 -2.17
N ALA A 165 16.35 -8.56 -1.06
CA ALA A 165 14.97 -8.59 -0.58
C ALA A 165 14.04 -7.89 -1.59
N LEU A 166 14.45 -6.73 -2.11
CA LEU A 166 13.68 -5.99 -3.11
C LEU A 166 13.61 -6.74 -4.45
N ILE A 167 14.72 -7.34 -4.89
CA ILE A 167 14.76 -8.19 -6.09
C ILE A 167 13.73 -9.32 -5.99
N LYS A 168 13.74 -10.09 -4.88
CA LYS A 168 12.80 -11.19 -4.65
C LYS A 168 11.34 -10.74 -4.63
N ILE A 169 11.08 -9.53 -4.11
CA ILE A 169 9.73 -8.96 -4.10
C ILE A 169 9.30 -8.63 -5.53
N CYS A 170 10.17 -7.97 -6.31
CA CYS A 170 9.89 -7.67 -7.71
C CYS A 170 9.67 -8.95 -8.55
N GLU A 171 10.48 -9.99 -8.34
CA GLU A 171 10.33 -11.30 -8.98
C GLU A 171 8.96 -11.94 -8.65
N TYR A 172 8.59 -12.02 -7.37
CA TYR A 172 7.29 -12.55 -6.95
C TYR A 172 6.10 -11.77 -7.52
N LEU A 173 6.24 -10.45 -7.57
CA LEU A 173 5.23 -9.54 -8.10
C LEU A 173 5.23 -9.50 -9.62
N GLU A 174 6.22 -10.09 -10.28
CA GLU A 174 6.43 -10.03 -11.73
C GLU A 174 6.40 -8.58 -12.22
N ILE A 175 7.16 -7.72 -11.52
CA ILE A 175 7.40 -6.32 -11.91
C ILE A 175 8.91 -6.09 -12.06
N PRO A 176 9.33 -5.10 -12.87
CA PRO A 176 10.77 -4.89 -13.07
C PRO A 176 11.48 -4.37 -11.82
N TYR A 177 12.68 -4.89 -11.64
CA TYR A 177 13.64 -4.42 -10.66
C TYR A 177 14.66 -3.49 -11.33
N PHE A 178 15.04 -2.43 -10.63
CA PHE A 178 16.18 -1.58 -10.95
C PHE A 178 16.68 -0.93 -9.66
N ALA A 179 17.97 -0.58 -9.60
CA ALA A 179 18.62 -0.14 -8.37
C ALA A 179 18.00 1.14 -7.80
N GLU A 180 17.65 2.08 -8.68
CA GLU A 180 17.09 3.39 -8.35
C GLU A 180 15.65 3.31 -7.82
N LYS A 181 15.04 2.11 -7.80
CA LYS A 181 13.69 1.91 -7.25
C LYS A 181 13.59 2.38 -5.79
N ILE A 182 14.69 2.33 -5.03
CA ILE A 182 14.75 2.87 -3.66
C ILE A 182 14.67 4.40 -3.59
N HIS A 183 14.98 5.13 -4.66
CA HIS A 183 14.92 6.59 -4.74
C HIS A 183 13.50 7.07 -5.04
N TYR A 184 12.51 6.53 -4.34
CA TYR A 184 11.10 6.82 -4.61
C TYR A 184 10.75 8.30 -4.44
N TRP A 185 11.54 9.07 -3.70
CA TRP A 185 11.38 10.53 -3.54
C TRP A 185 11.68 11.33 -4.82
N GLU A 186 12.32 10.73 -5.82
CA GLU A 186 12.62 11.39 -7.11
C GLU A 186 11.42 11.36 -8.07
N LYS A 187 10.44 10.49 -7.81
CA LYS A 187 9.21 10.37 -8.60
C LYS A 187 8.07 11.12 -7.93
N THR A 188 7.31 11.88 -8.70
CA THR A 188 6.02 12.42 -8.24
C THR A 188 5.01 11.28 -8.08
N HIS A 189 4.50 11.10 -6.85
CA HIS A 189 3.47 10.11 -6.56
C HIS A 189 2.13 10.78 -6.29
N HIS A 190 1.03 10.15 -6.73
CA HIS A 190 -0.31 10.61 -6.37
C HIS A 190 -0.80 10.04 -5.03
N THR A 191 0.00 9.26 -4.30
CA THR A 191 -0.34 8.53 -3.06
C THR A 191 -1.25 9.29 -2.11
N LEU A 192 -2.32 8.62 -1.63
CA LEU A 192 -3.20 9.15 -0.59
C LEU A 192 -2.77 8.70 0.81
N PHE A 193 -2.85 9.64 1.75
CA PHE A 193 -2.66 9.40 3.18
C PHE A 193 -1.32 8.72 3.48
N GLY A 194 -1.20 8.05 4.63
CA GLY A 194 0.03 7.41 5.07
C GLY A 194 0.92 8.31 5.92
N ASN A 195 2.23 8.08 5.88
CA ASN A 195 3.19 8.78 6.73
C ASN A 195 3.56 10.13 6.11
N THR A 196 3.33 11.23 6.83
CA THR A 196 3.66 12.59 6.35
C THR A 196 5.14 12.80 6.08
N SER A 197 6.02 12.03 6.75
CA SER A 197 7.47 12.09 6.50
C SER A 197 7.92 11.36 5.24
N ALA A 198 7.00 10.76 4.48
CA ALA A 198 7.29 10.04 3.24
C ALA A 198 6.83 10.81 1.99
N LYS A 199 6.16 11.95 2.16
CA LYS A 199 5.85 12.90 1.08
C LYS A 199 7.05 13.78 0.79
#